data_AF-A0A4Z0CC75-F1
#
_entry.id   AF-A0A4Z0CC75-F1
#
_cell.length_a   1.000
_cell.length_b   1.000
_cell.length_c   1.000
_cell.angle_alpha   90.00
_cell.angle_beta   90.00
_cell.angle_gamma   90.00
#
_symmetry.space_group_name_H-M   'P 1'
#
loop_
_entity.id
_entity.type
_entity.pdbx_description
1 polymer ?
#
loop_
_entity_poly.entity_id
_entity_poly.type
_entity_poly.pdbx_seq_one_letter_code
_entity_poly.pdbx_strand_id
1 'polypeptide(L)'
;MANLTLSIDDALLRAARARAANEGTSINEICRKAIEQYAKVDTYEERLRRFDDMMARIDALPPRDTEGPAWEGREKLYEDVMNHRLRTWLAGKK
;
A
#
# COMPACT_ATOMS: atom_id res chain seq x y z
N MET A 1 -3.63 28.01 7.50
CA MET A 1 -2.49 27.24 6.93
C MET A 1 -1.37 27.26 7.95
N ALA A 2 -0.84 26.10 8.32
CA ALA A 2 0.36 26.01 9.15
C ALA A 2 1.56 25.75 8.24
N ASN A 3 2.68 26.41 8.50
CA ASN A 3 3.93 26.20 7.78
C ASN A 3 4.85 25.32 8.62
N LEU A 4 5.41 24.27 8.01
CA LEU A 4 6.38 23.38 8.64
C LEU A 4 7.75 23.60 7.98
N THR A 5 8.76 23.88 8.79
CA THR A 5 10.15 23.96 8.36
C THR A 5 10.89 22.72 8.88
N LEU A 6 11.56 22.02 7.98
CA LEU A 6 12.34 20.82 8.30
C LEU A 6 13.80 21.03 7.90
N SER A 7 14.72 20.71 8.80
CA SER A 7 16.14 20.60 8.50
C SER A 7 16.44 19.15 8.12
N ILE A 8 16.79 18.93 6.85
CA ILE A 8 17.21 17.64 6.32
C ILE A 8 18.45 17.84 5.45
N ASP A 9 19.18 16.75 5.22
CA ASP A 9 20.33 16.73 4.33
C ASP A 9 19.95 17.18 2.90
N ASP A 10 20.77 18.03 2.28
CA ASP A 10 20.46 18.60 0.96
C ASP A 10 20.50 17.53 -0.15
N ALA A 11 21.41 16.56 -0.06
CA ALA A 11 21.46 15.48 -1.04
C ALA A 11 20.20 14.61 -0.97
N LEU A 12 19.70 14.34 0.25
CA LEU A 12 18.42 13.67 0.45
C LEU A 12 17.25 14.48 -0.14
N LEU A 13 17.18 15.78 0.12
CA LEU A 13 16.13 16.65 -0.41
C LEU A 13 16.15 16.72 -1.94
N ARG A 14 17.34 16.77 -2.54
CA ARG A 14 17.53 16.76 -3.99
C ARG A 14 17.05 15.45 -4.61
N ALA A 15 17.45 14.32 -4.06
CA ALA A 15 17.01 13.01 -4.53
C ALA A 15 15.49 12.84 -4.42
N ALA A 16 14.91 13.26 -3.29
CA ALA A 16 13.48 13.19 -3.07
C ALA A 16 12.71 14.06 -4.08
N ARG A 17 13.18 15.28 -4.37
CA ARG A 17 12.58 16.16 -5.38
C ARG A 17 12.62 15.57 -6.78
N ALA A 18 13.75 14.99 -7.18
CA ALA A 18 13.88 14.33 -8.48
C ALA A 18 12.87 13.18 -8.62
N ARG A 19 12.73 12.37 -7.57
CA ARG A 19 11.75 11.28 -7.52
C ARG A 19 10.30 11.80 -7.60
N ALA A 20 9.96 12.81 -6.79
CA ALA A 20 8.62 13.38 -6.80
C ALA A 20 8.23 13.93 -8.19
N ALA A 21 9.17 14.59 -8.88
CA ALA A 21 8.95 15.08 -10.24
C ALA A 21 8.68 13.93 -11.23
N ASN A 22 9.44 12.83 -11.14
CA ASN A 22 9.20 11.64 -11.98
C ASN A 22 7.82 11.01 -11.72
N GLU A 23 7.33 11.06 -10.48
CA GLU A 23 6.02 10.55 -10.08
C GLU A 23 4.87 11.56 -10.33
N GLY A 24 5.17 12.74 -10.93
CA GLY A 24 4.16 13.77 -11.20
C GLY A 24 3.60 14.43 -9.94
N THR A 25 4.34 14.42 -8.84
CA THR A 25 3.94 14.99 -7.54
C THR A 25 4.98 15.98 -7.02
N SER A 26 4.79 16.48 -5.79
CA SER A 26 5.72 17.38 -5.12
C SER A 26 6.10 16.88 -3.74
N ILE A 27 7.27 17.31 -3.25
CA ILE A 27 7.70 17.00 -1.88
C ILE A 27 6.71 17.52 -0.84
N ASN A 28 6.14 18.71 -1.06
CA ASN A 28 5.14 19.25 -0.15
C ASN A 28 3.90 18.35 -0.09
N GLU A 29 3.50 17.75 -1.21
CA GLU A 29 2.39 16.81 -1.25
C GLU A 29 2.71 15.48 -0.55
N ILE A 30 3.91 14.94 -0.77
CA ILE A 30 4.38 13.74 -0.08
C ILE A 30 4.44 13.99 1.43
N CYS A 31 5.02 15.10 1.88
CA CYS A 31 5.09 15.48 3.29
C CYS A 31 3.70 15.64 3.90
N ARG A 32 2.77 16.27 3.18
CA ARG A 32 1.38 16.41 3.65
C ARG A 32 0.73 15.05 3.86
N LYS A 33 0.81 14.15 2.87
CA LYS A 33 0.24 12.79 2.97
C LYS A 33 0.88 12.01 4.11
N ALA A 34 2.19 12.13 4.30
CA ALA A 34 2.91 11.48 5.39
C ALA A 34 2.44 11.99 6.76
N ILE A 35 2.27 13.31 6.92
CA ILE A 35 1.78 13.91 8.16
C ILE A 35 0.31 13.54 8.39
N GLU A 36 -0.53 13.57 7.36
CA GLU A 36 -1.93 13.12 7.46
C GLU A 36 -2.00 11.65 7.90
N GLN A 37 -1.17 10.78 7.34
CA GLN A 37 -1.11 9.38 7.72
C GLN A 37 -0.55 9.18 9.13
N TYR A 38 0.43 9.98 9.54
CA TYR A 38 0.96 9.95 10.90
C TYR A 38 -0.05 10.48 11.93
N ALA A 39 -0.79 11.53 11.57
CA ALA A 39 -1.85 12.11 12.39
C ALA A 39 -3.09 11.21 12.46
N LYS A 40 -3.31 10.36 11.45
CA LYS A 40 -4.16 9.17 11.58
C LYS A 40 -3.46 8.18 12.52
N VAL A 41 -3.46 8.50 13.81
CA VAL A 41 -3.41 7.49 14.85
C VAL A 41 -4.71 6.73 14.66
N ASP A 42 -4.67 5.69 13.84
CA ASP A 42 -5.74 4.71 13.68
C ASP A 42 -6.08 4.26 15.09
N THR A 43 -7.11 4.88 15.66
CA THR A 43 -7.55 4.52 16.99
C THR A 43 -7.92 3.04 16.92
N TYR A 44 -7.75 2.31 18.02
CA TYR A 44 -8.13 0.90 18.06
C TYR A 44 -9.56 0.67 17.52
N GLU A 45 -10.45 1.63 17.77
CA GLU A 45 -11.82 1.68 17.26
C GLU A 45 -11.95 1.91 15.75
N GLU A 46 -11.10 2.74 15.13
CA GLU A 46 -11.09 2.93 13.67
C GLU A 46 -10.55 1.69 12.96
N ARG A 47 -9.55 1.01 13.54
CA ARG A 47 -9.04 -0.27 13.01
C ARG A 47 -10.10 -1.36 13.09
N LEU A 48 -10.81 -1.46 14.21
CA LEU A 48 -11.92 -2.39 14.37
C LEU A 48 -13.05 -2.09 13.37
N ARG A 49 -13.47 -0.82 13.24
CA ARG A 49 -14.49 -0.46 12.25
C ARG A 49 -14.10 -0.83 10.82
N ARG A 50 -12.85 -0.62 10.44
CA ARG A 50 -12.34 -1.02 9.12
C ARG A 50 -12.32 -2.54 8.94
N PHE A 51 -12.02 -3.28 10.02
CA PHE A 51 -12.06 -4.73 10.01
C PHE A 51 -13.50 -5.24 9.87
N ASP A 52 -14.43 -4.67 10.63
CA ASP A 52 -15.86 -5.02 10.56
C ASP A 52 -16.45 -4.73 9.18
N ASP A 53 -16.12 -3.59 8.57
CA ASP A 53 -16.54 -3.25 7.19
C ASP A 53 -15.99 -4.27 6.17
N MET A 54 -14.72 -4.66 6.32
CA MET A 54 -14.12 -5.68 5.47
C MET A 54 -14.82 -7.04 5.63
N MET A 55 -15.12 -7.45 6.86
CA MET A 55 -15.82 -8.71 7.14
C MET A 55 -17.25 -8.69 6.61
N ALA A 56 -17.99 -7.59 6.80
CA ALA A 56 -19.33 -7.43 6.26
C ALA A 56 -19.36 -7.56 4.73
N ARG A 57 -18.33 -7.05 4.04
CA ARG A 57 -18.18 -7.20 2.59
C ARG A 57 -17.89 -8.64 2.18
N ILE A 58 -17.14 -9.41 2.98
CA ILE A 58 -16.87 -10.83 2.74
C ILE A 58 -18.16 -11.63 2.92
N ASP A 59 -18.91 -11.37 4.00
CA ASP A 59 -20.17 -12.06 4.29
C ASP A 59 -21.25 -11.76 3.25
N ALA A 60 -21.20 -10.58 2.63
CA ALA A 60 -22.09 -10.20 1.54
C ALA A 60 -21.72 -10.84 0.18
N LEU A 61 -20.57 -11.52 0.07
CA LEU A 61 -20.23 -12.24 -1.16
C LEU A 61 -21.18 -13.44 -1.33
N PRO A 62 -21.64 -13.72 -2.56
CA PRO A 62 -22.44 -14.91 -2.80
C PRO A 62 -21.64 -16.16 -2.40
N PRO A 63 -22.31 -17.19 -1.84
CA PRO A 63 -21.66 -18.46 -1.56
C PRO A 63 -21.01 -18.99 -2.83
N ARG A 64 -19.81 -19.54 -2.69
CA ARG A 64 -19.08 -20.09 -3.83
C ARG A 64 -19.77 -21.39 -4.26
N ASP A 65 -20.26 -21.45 -5.50
CA ASP A 65 -20.92 -22.63 -6.09
C ASP A 65 -19.99 -23.85 -6.30
N THR A 66 -18.74 -23.79 -5.83
CA THR A 66 -17.75 -24.86 -6.02
C THR A 66 -17.37 -25.50 -4.69
N GLU A 67 -17.55 -26.82 -4.60
CA GLU A 67 -17.03 -27.63 -3.50
C GLU A 67 -15.50 -27.54 -3.46
N GLY A 68 -14.93 -27.39 -2.24
CA GLY A 68 -13.49 -27.37 -2.00
C GLY A 68 -12.90 -25.99 -1.72
N PRO A 69 -11.56 -25.86 -1.68
CA PRO A 69 -10.89 -24.58 -1.43
C PRO A 69 -10.98 -23.61 -2.62
N ALA A 70 -10.94 -22.30 -2.32
CA ALA A 70 -10.88 -21.19 -3.29
C ALA A 70 -9.68 -21.25 -4.26
N TRP A 71 -8.64 -21.98 -3.87
CA TRP A 71 -7.33 -22.03 -4.51
C TRP A 71 -7.06 -23.46 -4.98
N GLU A 72 -6.39 -23.60 -6.13
CA GLU A 72 -6.15 -24.87 -6.85
C GLU A 72 -5.12 -25.80 -6.18
N GLY A 73 -4.89 -25.67 -4.87
CA GLY A 73 -3.89 -26.43 -4.13
C GLY A 73 -2.54 -25.71 -3.97
N ARG A 74 -1.69 -26.30 -3.13
CA ARG A 74 -0.55 -25.59 -2.51
C ARG A 74 0.52 -25.30 -3.54
N GLU A 75 0.73 -26.25 -4.42
CA GLU A 75 1.64 -26.18 -5.55
C GLU A 75 1.29 -25.02 -6.48
N LYS A 76 0.00 -24.81 -6.79
CA LYS A 76 -0.43 -23.68 -7.63
C LYS A 76 -0.18 -22.34 -6.95
N LEU A 77 -0.47 -22.24 -5.65
CA LEU A 77 -0.19 -21.05 -4.88
C LEU A 77 1.30 -20.69 -4.89
N TYR A 78 2.18 -21.68 -4.73
CA TYR A 78 3.62 -21.44 -4.81
C TYR A 78 4.06 -21.01 -6.22
N GLU A 79 3.51 -21.63 -7.25
CA GLU A 79 3.76 -21.26 -8.64
C GLU A 79 3.37 -19.80 -8.91
N ASP A 80 2.18 -19.38 -8.47
CA ASP A 80 1.67 -18.02 -8.64
C ASP A 80 2.50 -16.99 -7.88
N VAL A 81 2.85 -17.27 -6.61
CA VAL A 81 3.71 -16.40 -5.80
C VAL A 81 5.11 -16.28 -6.41
N MET A 82 5.69 -17.38 -6.90
CA MET A 82 6.99 -17.40 -7.55
C MET A 82 6.95 -16.58 -8.85
N ASN A 83 5.94 -16.79 -9.69
CA ASN A 83 5.74 -16.04 -10.92
C ASN A 83 5.53 -14.54 -10.68
N HIS A 84 4.77 -14.17 -9.65
CA HIS A 84 4.58 -12.77 -9.26
C HIS A 84 5.90 -12.13 -8.78
N ARG A 85 6.69 -12.83 -7.97
CA ARG A 85 8.02 -12.37 -7.52
C ARG A 85 9.01 -12.22 -8.68
N LEU A 86 9.01 -13.16 -9.63
CA LEU A 86 9.84 -13.07 -10.82
C LEU A 86 9.45 -11.88 -11.71
N ARG A 87 8.15 -11.63 -11.90
CA ARG A 87 7.64 -10.48 -12.67
C ARG A 87 8.04 -9.14 -12.04
N THR A 88 7.88 -9.02 -10.73
CA THR A 88 8.26 -7.80 -9.99
C THR A 88 9.78 -7.57 -9.99
N TRP A 89 10.59 -8.63 -9.89
CA TRP A 89 12.04 -8.54 -10.00
C TRP A 89 12.52 -8.13 -11.40
N LEU A 90 11.92 -8.66 -12.46
CA LEU A 90 12.24 -8.29 -13.85
C LEU A 90 11.77 -6.87 -14.19
N ALA A 91 10.65 -6.42 -13.63
CA ALA A 91 10.14 -5.07 -13.84
C ALA A 91 11.00 -3.99 -13.18
N GLY A 92 11.69 -4.31 -12.07
CA GLY A 92 12.61 -3.38 -11.39
C GLY A 92 14.03 -3.34 -11.96
N LYS A 93 14.33 -4.13 -13.01
CA LYS A 93 15.66 -4.20 -13.65
C LYS A 93 15.78 -3.40 -14.97
N LYS A 94 14.73 -2.68 -15.39
CA LYS A 94 14.76 -1.72 -16.50
C LYS A 94 14.85 -0.30 -15.96
#